data_AF-A0A4P8TG01-F1
#
_entry.id   AF-A0A4P8TG01-F1
#
_cell.length_a   1.000
_cell.length_b   1.000
_cell.length_c   1.000
_cell.angle_alpha   90.00
_cell.angle_beta   90.00
_cell.angle_gamma   90.00
#
_symmetry.space_group_name_H-M   'P 1'
#
loop_
_entity.id
_entity.type
_entity.pdbx_description
1 polymer ?
#
loop_
_entity_poly.entity_id
_entity_poly.type
_entity_poly.pdbx_seq_one_letter_code
_entity_poly.pdbx_strand_id
1 'polypeptide(L)' 'MSELFRRSEDGTGIRPHSVEITIVKTPKVNWGIRGMNAQDLSLGCTVEL' A
#
# COMPACT_ATOMS: atom_id res chain seq x y z
N MET A 1 -10.51 -3.56 5.57
CA MET A 1 -10.42 -2.08 5.65
C MET A 1 -10.26 -1.59 7.08
N SER A 2 -10.99 -2.18 8.04
CA SER A 2 -10.96 -1.84 9.47
C SER A 2 -9.56 -1.85 10.10
N GLU A 3 -8.68 -2.75 9.64
CA GLU A 3 -7.33 -2.89 10.19
C GLU A 3 -6.44 -1.66 9.94
N LEU A 4 -6.60 -0.95 8.81
CA LEU A 4 -5.82 0.27 8.56
C LEU A 4 -6.17 1.38 9.56
N PHE A 5 -7.46 1.57 9.83
CA PHE A 5 -7.92 2.54 10.82
C PHE A 5 -7.44 2.20 12.22
N ARG A 6 -7.55 0.93 12.63
CA ARG A 6 -7.06 0.47 13.93
C ARG A 6 -5.57 0.73 14.11
N ARG A 7 -4.75 0.37 13.12
CA ARG A 7 -3.30 0.60 13.17
C ARG A 7 -2.94 2.09 13.15
N SER A 8 -3.65 2.91 12.39
CA SER A 8 -3.45 4.35 12.39
C SER A 8 -3.74 4.96 13.75
N GLU A 9 -4.84 4.57 14.40
CA GLU A 9 -5.17 5.02 15.76
C GLU A 9 -4.12 4.54 16.77
N ASP A 10 -3.76 3.25 16.77
CA ASP A 10 -2.75 2.67 17.67
C ASP A 10 -1.37 3.38 17.55
N GLY A 11 -0.98 3.74 16.32
CA GLY A 11 0.34 4.31 16.04
C GLY A 11 0.44 5.83 16.17
N THR A 12 -0.69 6.55 16.10
CA THR A 12 -0.69 8.03 16.04
C THR A 12 -1.64 8.70 17.03
N GLY A 13 -2.58 7.96 17.63
CA GLY A 13 -3.66 8.49 18.46
C GLY A 13 -4.77 9.21 17.69
N ILE A 14 -4.71 9.24 16.35
CA ILE A 14 -5.74 9.88 15.53
C ILE A 14 -6.95 8.95 15.43
N ARG A 15 -8.11 9.44 15.88
CA ARG A 15 -9.36 8.68 15.85
C ARG A 15 -9.76 8.33 14.41
N PRO A 16 -10.39 7.15 14.17
CA PRO A 16 -10.77 6.69 12.83
C PRO A 16 -11.63 7.69 12.05
N HIS A 17 -12.55 8.39 12.72
CA HIS A 17 -13.43 9.38 12.10
C HIS A 17 -12.74 10.67 11.68
N SER A 18 -11.47 10.84 12.02
CA SER A 18 -10.64 11.99 11.63
C SER A 18 -9.69 11.67 10.48
N VAL A 19 -9.82 10.48 9.86
CA VAL A 19 -8.98 10.02 8.76
C VAL A 19 -9.85 9.58 7.58
N GLU A 20 -9.48 10.00 6.38
CA GLU A 20 -10.01 9.45 5.13
C GLU A 20 -8.93 8.60 4.45
N ILE A 21 -9.31 7.45 3.89
CA ILE A 21 -8.40 6.57 3.14
C ILE A 21 -8.99 6.30 1.75
N THR A 22 -8.25 6.70 0.71
CA THR A 22 -8.59 6.41 -0.69
C THR A 22 -7.59 5.42 -1.27
N ILE A 23 -8.08 4.28 -1.78
CA ILE A 23 -7.25 3.26 -2.44
C ILE A 23 -7.29 3.48 -3.95
N VAL A 24 -6.15 3.84 -4.52
CA VAL A 24 -5.99 3.98 -5.97
C VAL A 24 -5.37 2.71 -6.55
N LYS A 25 -6.01 2.16 -7.58
CA LYS A 25 -5.46 1.05 -8.37
C LYS A 25 -4.94 1.61 -9.69
N THR A 26 -3.70 1.27 -10.00
CA THR A 26 -3.03 1.67 -11.24
C THR A 26 -2.53 0.40 -11.93
N PRO A 27 -2.75 0.21 -13.25
CA PRO A 27 -2.24 -0.94 -13.99
C PRO A 27 -0.74 -1.10 -13.81
N LYS A 28 -0.22 -2.34 -13.79
CA LYS A 28 1.22 -2.61 -13.59
C LYS A 28 2.10 -1.83 -14.58
N VAL A 29 1.63 -1.71 -15.83
CA VAL A 29 2.32 -0.95 -16.90
C VAL A 29 2.50 0.54 -16.62
N ASN A 30 1.73 1.10 -15.69
CA ASN A 30 1.81 2.52 -15.34
C ASN A 30 2.67 2.77 -14.08
N TRP A 31 3.27 1.72 -13.52
CA TRP A 31 4.18 1.83 -12.37
C TRP A 31 5.64 1.73 -12.81
N GLY A 32 6.43 2.76 -12.48
CA GLY A 32 7.89 2.72 -12.55
C GLY A 32 8.49 2.41 -11.18
N ILE A 33 9.06 1.22 -11.00
CA ILE A 33 9.72 0.78 -9.77
C ILE A 33 11.19 0.53 -10.09
N ARG A 34 12.10 1.29 -9.45
CA ARG A 34 13.55 1.23 -9.70
C ARG A 34 13.92 1.35 -11.19
N GLY A 35 13.20 2.20 -11.92
CA GLY A 35 13.40 2.43 -13.35
C GLY A 35 12.78 1.37 -14.28
N MET A 36 12.11 0.35 -13.73
CA MET A 36 11.46 -0.71 -14.51
C MET A 36 9.95 -0.66 -14.36
N ASN A 37 9.25 -1.21 -15.34
CA ASN A 37 7.83 -1.44 -15.24
C ASN A 37 7.50 -2.48 -14.17
N ALA A 38 6.44 -2.28 -13.38
CA ALA A 38 6.04 -3.29 -12.39
C ALA A 38 5.58 -4.62 -13.02
N GLN A 39 5.21 -4.63 -14.30
CA GLN A 39 4.91 -5.86 -15.06
C GLN A 39 6.17 -6.70 -15.30
N ASP A 40 7.29 -6.03 -15.60
CA ASP A 40 8.57 -6.67 -15.93
C ASP A 40 9.47 -6.86 -14.70
N LEU A 41 9.04 -6.34 -13.54
CA LEU A 41 9.76 -6.43 -12.29
C LEU A 41 9.72 -7.85 -11.74
N SER A 42 10.85 -8.54 -11.78
CA SER A 42 11.08 -9.79 -11.05
C SER A 42 11.68 -9.45 -9.69
N LEU A 43 10.86 -9.49 -8.63
CA LEU A 43 11.35 -9.31 -7.27
C LEU A 43 12.04 -10.59 -6.80
N GLY A 44 13.34 -10.50 -6.50
CA GLY A 44 14.14 -11.61 -5.96
C GLY A 44 13.85 -11.96 -4.50
N CYS A 45 12.78 -11.43 -3.90
CA CYS A 45 12.31 -11.88 -2.60
C CYS A 45 10.96 -12.58 -2.75
N THR A 46 10.90 -13.81 -2.25
CA THR A 46 9.64 -14.50 -2.00
C THR A 46 9.10 -13.93 -0.71
N VAL A 47 7.93 -13.28 -0.76
CA VAL A 47 7.21 -12.92 0.46
C VAL A 47 6.56 -14.21 0.97
N GLU A 48 7.18 -14.84 1.96
CA GLU A 48 6.57 -15.95 2.69
C GLU A 48 5.46 -15.38 3.59
N LEU A 49 4.27 -15.98 3.51
CA LEU A 49 3.09 -15.64 4.30
C LEU A 49 3.09 -16.37 5.64
#